data_AF-A0A5F0LQI1-F1
#
_entry.id   AF-A0A5F0LQI1-F1
#
_cell.length_a   1.000
_cell.length_b   1.000
_cell.length_c   1.000
_cell.angle_alpha   90.00
_cell.angle_beta   90.00
_cell.angle_gamma   90.00
#
_symmetry.space_group_name_H-M   'P 1'
#
loop_
_entity.id
_entity.type
_entity.pdbx_description
1 polymer ?
#
loop_
_entity_poly.entity_id
_entity_poly.type
_entity_poly.pdbx_seq_one_letter_code
_entity_poly.pdbx_strand_id
1 'polypeptide(L)'
;MSATIVTASLSSAPSISPGRRIWLRFRQNRNGYVSLILFLILFVISLGAELVSNDKPLVASYHGKILFPIAHDYSEKTFGGDFESPADYLDPFIQDQFKKDGNWAIYPPNHYRFDTLNYFAKQPNPAPPSAENWLGTDDRGRDVFARLLYGFRISILFGLALTVTGVVLGLLAGAVQGYFAGR
;
A
#
# COMPACT_ATOMS: atom_id res chain seq x y z
N MET A 1 -59.42 -52.55 -0.21
CA MET A 1 -58.44 -51.87 -1.09
C MET A 1 -58.15 -50.51 -0.48
N SER A 2 -57.11 -50.41 0.34
CA SER A 2 -56.72 -49.14 0.98
C SER A 2 -55.53 -48.55 0.22
N ALA A 3 -55.72 -47.36 -0.34
CA ALA A 3 -54.66 -46.62 -1.02
C ALA A 3 -53.83 -45.85 0.02
N THR A 4 -52.58 -46.24 0.18
CA THR A 4 -51.60 -45.52 1.01
C THR A 4 -51.02 -44.37 0.19
N ILE A 5 -51.41 -43.14 0.50
CA ILE A 5 -50.82 -41.93 -0.07
C ILE A 5 -49.51 -41.66 0.69
N VAL A 6 -48.37 -41.91 0.05
CA VAL A 6 -47.05 -41.56 0.57
C VAL A 6 -46.84 -40.05 0.38
N THR A 7 -46.94 -39.28 1.46
CA THR A 7 -46.65 -37.85 1.47
C THR A 7 -45.13 -37.67 1.51
N ALA A 8 -44.52 -37.36 0.36
CA ALA A 8 -43.11 -37.01 0.31
C ALA A 8 -42.89 -35.65 1.00
N SER A 9 -42.13 -35.64 2.10
CA SER A 9 -41.70 -34.40 2.76
C SER A 9 -40.72 -33.64 1.87
N LEU A 10 -41.15 -32.53 1.29
CA LEU A 10 -40.28 -31.61 0.57
C LEU A 10 -39.29 -30.97 1.56
N SER A 11 -38.05 -31.44 1.57
CA SER A 11 -36.95 -30.79 2.28
C SER A 11 -36.76 -29.38 1.72
N SER A 12 -37.11 -28.35 2.48
CA SER A 12 -36.93 -26.95 2.08
C SER A 12 -35.44 -26.61 2.03
N ALA A 13 -34.95 -26.29 0.83
CA ALA A 13 -33.57 -25.83 0.69
C ALA A 13 -33.37 -24.53 1.50
N PRO A 14 -32.25 -24.36 2.21
CA PRO A 14 -32.01 -23.19 3.05
C PRO A 14 -32.03 -21.90 2.22
N SER A 15 -32.82 -20.91 2.64
CA SER A 15 -32.97 -19.64 1.93
C SER A 15 -31.66 -18.85 1.97
N ILE A 16 -31.09 -18.55 0.80
CA ILE A 16 -29.84 -17.79 0.67
C ILE A 16 -30.03 -16.36 1.22
N SER A 17 -29.12 -15.90 2.07
CA SER A 17 -29.14 -14.53 2.61
C SER A 17 -29.02 -13.47 1.51
N PRO A 18 -29.61 -12.27 1.67
CA PRO A 18 -29.58 -11.23 0.64
C PRO A 18 -28.15 -10.87 0.18
N GLY A 19 -27.22 -10.72 1.12
CA GLY A 19 -25.81 -10.43 0.81
C GLY A 19 -25.13 -11.53 -0.01
N ARG A 20 -25.42 -12.81 0.30
CA ARG A 20 -24.87 -13.94 -0.46
C ARG A 20 -25.43 -13.98 -1.90
N ARG A 21 -26.68 -13.57 -2.13
CA ARG A 21 -27.24 -13.44 -3.49
C ARG A 21 -26.56 -12.32 -4.28
N ILE A 22 -26.34 -11.17 -3.64
CA ILE A 22 -25.64 -10.03 -4.26
C ILE A 22 -24.21 -10.42 -4.66
N TRP A 23 -23.49 -11.09 -3.77
CA TRP A 23 -22.13 -11.56 -4.03
C TRP A 23 -22.05 -12.56 -5.19
N LEU A 24 -22.97 -13.53 -5.25
CA LEU A 24 -23.03 -14.49 -6.34
C LEU A 24 -23.28 -13.81 -7.69
N ARG A 25 -24.15 -12.80 -7.73
CA ARG A 25 -24.38 -11.98 -8.94
C ARG A 25 -23.15 -11.16 -9.31
N PHE A 26 -22.46 -10.57 -8.34
CA PHE A 26 -21.24 -9.80 -8.59
C PHE A 26 -20.12 -10.68 -9.18
N ARG A 27 -19.93 -11.90 -8.65
CA ARG A 27 -18.96 -12.86 -9.17
C ARG A 27 -19.24 -13.34 -10.59
N GLN A 28 -20.50 -13.27 -11.05
CA GLN A 28 -20.84 -13.58 -12.44
C GLN A 28 -20.36 -12.48 -13.40
N ASN A 29 -20.21 -11.24 -12.93
CA ASN A 29 -19.59 -10.17 -13.70
C ASN A 29 -18.05 -10.28 -13.63
N ARG A 30 -17.47 -10.94 -14.63
CA ARG A 30 -16.03 -11.21 -14.71
C ARG A 30 -15.19 -9.93 -14.59
N ASN A 31 -15.57 -8.87 -15.31
CA ASN A 31 -14.79 -7.63 -15.33
C ASN A 31 -14.84 -6.94 -13.97
N GLY A 32 -16.04 -6.86 -13.35
CA GLY A 32 -16.19 -6.28 -12.01
C GLY A 32 -15.39 -7.05 -10.95
N TYR A 33 -15.42 -8.38 -11.01
CA TYR A 33 -14.67 -9.23 -10.08
C TYR A 33 -13.16 -9.12 -10.25
N VAL A 34 -12.65 -9.10 -11.50
CA VAL A 34 -11.22 -8.93 -11.79
C VAL A 34 -10.74 -7.55 -11.35
N SER A 35 -11.49 -6.48 -11.64
CA SER A 35 -11.16 -5.13 -11.18
C SER A 35 -11.11 -5.03 -9.66
N LEU A 36 -12.03 -5.70 -8.95
CA LEU A 36 -12.01 -5.75 -7.49
C LEU A 36 -10.74 -6.45 -6.98
N ILE A 37 -10.36 -7.59 -7.56
CA ILE A 37 -9.14 -8.31 -7.17
C ILE A 37 -7.91 -7.43 -7.42
N LEU A 38 -7.78 -6.84 -8.61
CA LEU A 38 -6.65 -5.99 -8.96
C LEU A 38 -6.56 -4.78 -8.02
N PHE A 39 -7.70 -4.15 -7.74
CA PHE A 39 -7.78 -3.05 -6.79
C PHE A 39 -7.34 -3.48 -5.38
N LEU A 40 -7.80 -4.63 -4.88
CA LEU A 40 -7.41 -5.15 -3.57
C LEU A 40 -5.93 -5.48 -3.50
N ILE A 41 -5.37 -6.07 -4.56
CA ILE A 41 -3.92 -6.35 -4.64
C ILE A 41 -3.14 -5.04 -4.59
N LEU A 42 -3.49 -4.07 -5.42
CA LEU A 42 -2.81 -2.76 -5.42
C LEU A 42 -2.96 -2.05 -4.08
N PHE A 43 -4.12 -2.16 -3.43
CA PHE A 43 -4.34 -1.56 -2.11
C PHE A 43 -3.50 -2.22 -1.02
N VAL A 44 -3.40 -3.55 -1.01
CA VAL A 44 -2.53 -4.27 -0.06
C VAL A 44 -1.06 -3.93 -0.30
N ILE A 45 -0.63 -3.88 -1.56
CA ILE A 45 0.74 -3.45 -1.92
C ILE A 45 0.99 -2.02 -1.46
N SER A 46 0.04 -1.11 -1.65
CA SER A 46 0.20 0.30 -1.27
C SER A 46 0.20 0.50 0.24
N LEU A 47 -0.53 -0.31 1.02
CA LEU A 47 -0.42 -0.31 2.49
C LEU A 47 1.01 -0.61 2.95
N GLY A 48 1.71 -1.51 2.25
CA GLY A 48 3.13 -1.82 2.45
C GLY A 48 4.08 -1.03 1.56
N ALA A 49 3.74 0.20 1.15
CA ALA A 49 4.54 0.98 0.20
C ALA A 49 6.00 1.16 0.66
N GLU A 50 6.26 1.26 1.97
CA GLU A 50 7.60 1.36 2.54
C GLU A 50 8.46 0.11 2.31
N LEU A 51 7.86 -1.05 2.02
CA LEU A 51 8.57 -2.28 1.67
C LEU A 51 8.82 -2.41 0.16
N VAL A 52 8.02 -1.71 -0.63
CA VAL A 52 8.07 -1.76 -2.10
C VAL A 52 8.93 -0.64 -2.66
N SER A 53 8.86 0.54 -2.04
CA SER A 53 9.42 1.80 -2.52
C SER A 53 9.92 2.63 -1.35
N ASN A 54 11.22 2.61 -1.11
CA ASN A 54 11.84 3.33 0.00
C ASN A 54 13.28 3.72 -0.34
N ASP A 55 13.71 4.88 0.15
CA ASP A 55 15.09 5.36 0.00
C ASP A 55 16.05 4.68 0.97
N LYS A 56 15.54 4.11 2.05
CA LYS A 56 16.32 3.36 3.03
C LYS A 56 16.30 1.86 2.75
N PRO A 57 17.40 1.14 2.98
CA PRO A 57 17.40 -0.31 2.91
C PRO A 57 16.52 -0.89 4.03
N LEU A 58 15.92 -2.04 3.74
CA LEU A 58 15.07 -2.79 4.69
C LEU A 58 15.90 -3.28 5.88
N VAL A 59 17.09 -3.79 5.57
CA VAL A 59 18.07 -4.29 6.54
C VAL A 59 19.47 -4.08 5.99
N ALA A 60 20.41 -3.75 6.85
CA ALA A 60 21.80 -3.59 6.49
C ALA A 60 22.71 -4.17 7.56
N SER A 61 23.88 -4.67 7.15
CA SER A 61 24.97 -5.04 8.05
C SER A 61 26.12 -4.08 7.84
N TYR A 62 26.58 -3.47 8.93
CA TYR A 62 27.70 -2.55 8.92
C TYR A 62 28.66 -2.85 10.07
N HIS A 63 29.92 -3.15 9.75
CA HIS A 63 30.96 -3.60 10.70
C HIS A 63 30.48 -4.71 11.66
N GLY A 64 29.75 -5.71 11.12
CA GLY A 64 29.23 -6.84 11.88
C GLY A 64 27.97 -6.55 12.72
N LYS A 65 27.46 -5.31 12.71
CA LYS A 65 26.19 -4.94 13.37
C LYS A 65 25.06 -4.93 12.36
N ILE A 66 23.98 -5.65 12.67
CA ILE A 66 22.74 -5.61 11.90
C ILE A 66 21.96 -4.35 12.28
N LEU A 67 21.56 -3.58 11.29
CA LEU A 67 20.84 -2.32 11.34
C LEU A 67 19.51 -2.48 10.59
N PHE A 68 18.49 -1.76 11.03
CA PHE A 68 17.18 -1.71 10.37
C PHE A 68 16.83 -0.27 9.96
N PRO A 69 17.43 0.26 8.87
CA PRO A 69 17.26 1.67 8.49
C PRO A 69 15.83 2.08 8.17
N ILE A 70 14.98 1.14 7.74
CA ILE A 70 13.55 1.39 7.55
C ILE A 70 12.82 1.78 8.85
N ALA A 71 13.30 1.31 10.01
CA ALA A 71 12.66 1.52 11.30
C ALA A 71 13.36 2.59 12.15
N HIS A 72 14.63 2.88 11.86
CA HIS A 72 15.44 3.80 12.65
C HIS A 72 16.35 4.65 11.75
N ASP A 73 16.36 5.96 11.99
CA ASP A 73 17.21 6.89 11.27
C ASP A 73 18.63 6.85 11.83
N TYR A 74 19.59 6.47 10.99
CA TYR A 74 21.00 6.47 11.33
C TYR A 74 21.68 7.70 10.73
N SER A 75 22.61 8.29 11.47
CA SER A 75 23.39 9.44 10.98
C SER A 75 24.45 8.98 9.96
N GLU A 76 24.84 9.86 9.05
CA GLU A 76 25.96 9.66 8.12
C GLU A 76 27.27 9.26 8.83
N LYS A 77 27.55 9.83 10.01
CA LYS A 77 28.71 9.42 10.84
C LYS A 77 28.72 7.96 11.20
N THR A 78 27.55 7.33 11.33
CA THR A 78 27.45 5.88 11.59
C THR A 78 28.16 5.09 10.50
N PHE A 79 28.14 5.59 9.27
CA PHE A 79 28.72 4.94 8.09
C PHE A 79 30.08 5.54 7.69
N GLY A 80 30.66 6.40 8.54
CA GLY A 80 31.95 7.03 8.30
C GLY A 80 31.88 8.39 7.59
N GLY A 81 30.69 9.01 7.51
CA GLY A 81 30.54 10.40 7.08
C GLY A 81 30.90 11.40 8.18
N ASP A 82 30.80 12.69 7.87
CA ASP A 82 31.22 13.78 8.77
C ASP A 82 30.06 14.44 9.54
N PHE A 83 28.81 14.19 9.13
CA PHE A 83 27.64 14.91 9.61
C PHE A 83 26.71 14.07 10.52
N GLU A 84 26.08 14.73 11.49
CA GLU A 84 25.02 14.14 12.33
C GLU A 84 23.65 14.10 11.61
N SER A 85 23.59 14.53 10.35
CA SER A 85 22.39 14.41 9.51
C SER A 85 22.01 12.95 9.29
N PRO A 86 20.71 12.67 9.09
CA PRO A 86 20.26 11.35 8.65
C PRO A 86 20.98 10.94 7.36
N ALA A 87 21.43 9.69 7.31
CA ALA A 87 22.17 9.16 6.17
C ALA A 87 21.30 9.11 4.91
N ASP A 88 21.84 9.67 3.81
CA ASP A 88 21.31 9.47 2.47
C ASP A 88 21.91 8.19 1.87
N TYR A 89 21.08 7.15 1.77
CA TYR A 89 21.51 5.85 1.22
C TYR A 89 21.60 5.84 -0.31
N LEU A 90 21.19 6.93 -0.98
CA LEU A 90 21.44 7.15 -2.40
C LEU A 90 22.80 7.79 -2.66
N ASP A 91 23.45 8.34 -1.63
CA ASP A 91 24.79 8.91 -1.75
C ASP A 91 25.81 7.85 -2.21
N PRO A 92 26.54 8.10 -3.31
CA PRO A 92 27.62 7.22 -3.75
C PRO A 92 28.62 6.86 -2.64
N PHE A 93 28.94 7.79 -1.73
CA PHE A 93 29.83 7.54 -0.60
C PHE A 93 29.29 6.44 0.34
N ILE A 94 28.01 6.54 0.71
CA ILE A 94 27.34 5.57 1.57
C ILE A 94 27.21 4.22 0.85
N GLN A 95 26.86 4.24 -0.44
CA GLN A 95 26.79 3.02 -1.25
C GLN A 95 28.14 2.31 -1.36
N ASP A 96 29.22 3.05 -1.58
CA ASP A 96 30.56 2.49 -1.64
C ASP A 96 31.00 1.90 -0.31
N GLN A 97 30.54 2.49 0.80
CA GLN A 97 30.77 1.94 2.12
C GLN A 97 30.10 0.56 2.32
N PHE A 98 28.90 0.36 1.76
CA PHE A 98 28.22 -0.94 1.77
C PHE A 98 28.76 -1.95 0.76
N LYS A 99 29.59 -1.53 -0.20
CA LYS A 99 30.31 -2.43 -1.13
C LYS A 99 31.62 -2.99 -0.53
N LYS A 100 32.12 -2.41 0.57
CA LYS A 100 33.33 -2.88 1.26
C LYS A 100 33.09 -4.24 1.94
N ASP A 101 34.15 -5.04 2.05
CA ASP A 101 34.10 -6.39 2.59
C ASP A 101 33.47 -6.43 4.00
N GLY A 102 32.47 -7.31 4.16
CA GLY A 102 31.75 -7.52 5.42
C GLY A 102 30.51 -6.63 5.63
N ASN A 103 30.31 -5.62 4.78
CA ASN A 103 29.10 -4.80 4.79
C ASN A 103 28.15 -5.25 3.67
N TRP A 104 26.85 -5.10 3.91
CA TRP A 104 25.83 -5.35 2.90
C TRP A 104 24.54 -4.62 3.27
N ALA A 105 23.69 -4.36 2.28
CA ALA A 105 22.36 -3.79 2.50
C ALA A 105 21.36 -4.43 1.53
N ILE A 106 20.15 -4.69 2.01
CA ILE A 106 19.04 -5.22 1.23
C ILE A 106 18.03 -4.10 1.03
N TYR A 107 17.83 -3.72 -0.23
CA TYR A 107 16.94 -2.63 -0.61
C TYR A 107 15.56 -3.15 -1.05
N PRO A 108 14.51 -2.32 -0.94
CA PRO A 108 13.24 -2.58 -1.59
C PRO A 108 13.39 -2.59 -3.12
N PRO A 109 12.41 -3.11 -3.89
CA PRO A 109 12.45 -3.11 -5.36
C PRO A 109 12.63 -1.73 -5.99
N ASN A 110 12.02 -0.68 -5.41
CA ASN A 110 12.23 0.70 -5.82
C ASN A 110 12.97 1.46 -4.71
N HIS A 111 14.12 2.05 -5.03
CA HIS A 111 15.02 2.67 -4.04
C HIS A 111 14.66 4.13 -3.73
N TYR A 112 13.41 4.53 -3.96
CA TYR A 112 12.96 5.89 -3.80
C TYR A 112 11.70 5.95 -2.93
N ARG A 113 11.65 6.93 -2.04
CA ARG A 113 10.44 7.31 -1.32
C ARG A 113 9.73 8.45 -2.05
N PHE A 114 8.48 8.73 -1.69
CA PHE A 114 7.65 9.74 -2.36
C PHE A 114 8.22 11.17 -2.29
N ASP A 115 9.06 11.45 -1.29
CA ASP A 115 9.67 12.74 -1.01
C ASP A 115 11.17 12.79 -1.30
N THR A 116 11.80 11.65 -1.61
CA THR A 116 13.24 11.57 -1.91
C THR A 116 13.58 12.41 -3.14
N LEU A 117 14.57 13.29 -2.98
CA LEU A 117 15.10 14.10 -4.07
C LEU A 117 16.39 13.45 -4.59
N ASN A 118 16.44 13.10 -5.87
CA ASN A 118 17.65 12.50 -6.43
C ASN A 118 18.68 13.59 -6.81
N TYR A 119 19.58 13.91 -5.88
CA TYR A 119 20.68 14.86 -6.11
C TYR A 119 21.77 14.32 -7.04
N PHE A 120 21.84 13.01 -7.20
CA PHE A 120 22.86 12.31 -7.99
C PHE A 120 22.32 11.83 -9.35
N ALA A 121 21.23 12.43 -9.81
CA ALA A 121 20.59 12.07 -11.07
C ALA A 121 21.55 12.25 -12.26
N LYS A 122 21.64 11.22 -13.10
CA LYS A 122 22.51 11.22 -14.30
C LYS A 122 21.94 12.06 -15.45
N GLN A 123 20.65 12.39 -15.40
CA GLN A 123 19.91 13.10 -16.45
C GLN A 123 19.24 14.34 -15.86
N PRO A 124 19.04 15.39 -16.66
CA PRO A 124 18.27 16.56 -16.23
C PRO A 124 16.81 16.16 -15.95
N ASN A 125 16.24 16.76 -14.91
CA ASN A 125 14.84 16.57 -14.56
C ASN A 125 13.93 17.47 -15.41
N PRO A 126 12.74 17.01 -15.84
CA PRO A 126 12.20 15.66 -15.66
C PRO A 126 12.86 14.62 -16.58
N ALA A 127 13.17 13.45 -16.02
CA ALA A 127 13.80 12.35 -16.74
C ALA A 127 12.74 11.34 -17.23
N PRO A 128 12.93 10.74 -18.43
CA PRO A 128 12.05 9.69 -18.93
C PRO A 128 12.13 8.40 -18.09
N PRO A 129 11.18 7.46 -18.28
CA PRO A 129 11.22 6.14 -17.64
C PRO A 129 12.55 5.42 -17.84
N SER A 130 13.11 4.88 -16.76
CA SER A 130 14.39 4.18 -16.73
C SER A 130 14.37 3.00 -15.76
N ALA A 131 15.44 2.20 -15.75
CA ALA A 131 15.57 1.10 -14.78
C ALA A 131 15.71 1.59 -13.33
N GLU A 132 16.27 2.80 -13.14
CA GLU A 132 16.36 3.45 -11.83
C GLU A 132 14.99 4.03 -11.43
N ASN A 133 14.30 4.71 -12.34
CA ASN A 133 12.98 5.30 -12.11
C ASN A 133 11.96 4.73 -13.08
N TRP A 134 11.18 3.73 -12.65
CA TRP A 134 10.34 2.92 -13.56
C TRP A 134 9.33 3.73 -14.37
N LEU A 135 8.85 4.86 -13.84
CA LEU A 135 7.94 5.78 -14.52
C LEU A 135 8.56 7.17 -14.78
N GLY A 136 9.87 7.30 -14.58
CA GLY A 136 10.60 8.57 -14.72
C GLY A 136 10.53 9.45 -13.48
N THR A 137 11.01 10.68 -13.62
CA THR A 137 11.04 11.67 -12.54
C THR A 137 10.18 12.89 -12.84
N ASP A 138 9.75 13.60 -11.80
CA ASP A 138 9.09 14.89 -11.94
C ASP A 138 10.07 16.04 -12.20
N ASP A 139 9.56 17.28 -12.27
CA ASP A 139 10.33 18.51 -12.46
C ASP A 139 11.39 18.76 -11.38
N ARG A 140 11.28 18.10 -10.22
CA ARG A 140 12.19 18.23 -9.08
C ARG A 140 13.13 17.04 -8.93
N GLY A 141 12.96 15.98 -9.72
CA GLY A 141 13.77 14.77 -9.61
C GLY A 141 13.26 13.74 -8.60
N ARG A 142 11.98 13.80 -8.23
CA ARG A 142 11.34 12.75 -7.41
C ARG A 142 10.79 11.65 -8.30
N ASP A 143 10.86 10.41 -7.82
CA ASP A 143 10.38 9.24 -8.54
C ASP A 143 8.85 9.25 -8.70
N VAL A 144 8.36 9.16 -9.94
CA VAL A 144 6.92 9.22 -10.25
C VAL A 144 6.20 7.96 -9.75
N PHE A 145 6.83 6.79 -9.84
CA PHE A 145 6.24 5.53 -9.39
C PHE A 145 5.98 5.53 -7.88
N ALA A 146 6.98 5.92 -7.07
CA ALA A 146 6.84 6.10 -5.63
C ALA A 146 5.69 7.07 -5.32
N ARG A 147 5.65 8.23 -5.97
CA ARG A 147 4.59 9.22 -5.72
C ARG A 147 3.20 8.69 -6.03
N LEU A 148 3.03 7.91 -7.10
CA LEU A 148 1.76 7.28 -7.42
C LEU A 148 1.37 6.20 -6.40
N LEU A 149 2.32 5.35 -5.99
CA LEU A 149 2.06 4.28 -5.02
C LEU A 149 1.61 4.83 -3.66
N TYR A 150 2.36 5.81 -3.12
CA TYR A 150 2.04 6.46 -1.85
C TYR A 150 0.78 7.34 -1.97
N GLY A 151 0.60 8.05 -3.08
CA GLY A 151 -0.59 8.85 -3.34
C GLY A 151 -1.85 8.00 -3.39
N PHE A 152 -1.80 6.86 -4.10
CA PHE A 152 -2.90 5.90 -4.18
C PHE A 152 -3.32 5.38 -2.80
N ARG A 153 -2.36 5.05 -1.92
CA ARG A 153 -2.64 4.68 -0.53
C ARG A 153 -3.43 5.77 0.19
N ILE A 154 -2.94 7.01 0.16
CA ILE A 154 -3.56 8.13 0.87
C ILE A 154 -4.97 8.39 0.34
N SER A 155 -5.17 8.39 -0.98
CA SER A 155 -6.48 8.61 -1.59
C SER A 155 -7.52 7.59 -1.16
N ILE A 156 -7.18 6.30 -1.12
CA ILE A 156 -8.11 5.25 -0.71
C ILE A 156 -8.43 5.35 0.77
N LEU A 157 -7.41 5.47 1.63
CA LEU A 157 -7.62 5.58 3.07
C LEU A 157 -8.48 6.78 3.43
N PHE A 158 -8.27 7.91 2.76
CA PHE A 158 -9.08 9.10 2.94
C PHE A 158 -10.53 8.88 2.53
N GLY A 159 -10.77 8.30 1.34
CA GLY A 159 -12.12 7.97 0.87
C GLY A 159 -12.87 7.00 1.78
N LEU A 160 -12.19 5.97 2.29
CA LEU A 160 -12.75 5.04 3.27
C LEU A 160 -13.08 5.74 4.59
N ALA A 161 -12.18 6.57 5.11
CA ALA A 161 -12.39 7.31 6.34
C ALA A 161 -13.60 8.26 6.24
N LEU A 162 -13.73 9.00 5.12
CA LEU A 162 -14.88 9.87 4.88
C LEU A 162 -16.18 9.08 4.78
N THR A 163 -16.18 7.95 4.09
CA THR A 163 -17.37 7.10 3.93
C THR A 163 -17.83 6.57 5.28
N VAL A 164 -16.92 6.01 6.08
CA VAL A 164 -17.23 5.49 7.42
C VAL A 164 -17.77 6.61 8.30
N THR A 165 -17.10 7.76 8.33
CA THR A 165 -17.52 8.91 9.14
C THR A 165 -18.90 9.42 8.70
N GLY A 166 -19.14 9.56 7.39
CA GLY A 166 -20.43 9.98 6.85
C GLY A 166 -21.56 9.01 7.17
N VAL A 167 -21.31 7.69 7.08
CA VAL A 167 -22.29 6.67 7.47
C VAL A 167 -22.60 6.76 8.96
N VAL A 168 -21.60 6.90 9.82
CA VAL A 168 -21.81 7.03 11.28
C VAL A 168 -22.65 8.27 11.59
N LEU A 169 -22.28 9.43 11.05
CA LEU A 169 -23.02 10.68 11.27
C LEU A 169 -24.45 10.60 10.72
N GLY A 170 -24.63 10.02 9.53
CA GLY A 170 -25.95 9.82 8.92
C GLY A 170 -26.84 8.89 9.74
N LEU A 171 -26.28 7.81 10.27
CA LEU A 171 -26.99 6.89 11.17
C LEU A 171 -27.40 7.58 12.47
N LEU A 172 -26.52 8.36 13.08
CA LEU A 172 -26.83 9.10 14.31
C LEU A 172 -27.93 10.13 14.08
N ALA A 173 -27.80 10.96 13.04
CA ALA A 173 -28.80 11.95 12.69
C ALA A 173 -30.16 11.31 12.36
N GLY A 174 -30.15 10.22 11.57
CA GLY A 174 -31.36 9.47 11.24
C GLY A 174 -32.01 8.82 12.46
N ALA A 175 -31.23 8.28 13.39
CA ALA A 175 -31.74 7.72 14.64
C ALA A 175 -32.40 8.79 15.52
N VAL A 176 -31.77 9.97 15.65
CA VAL A 176 -32.34 11.11 16.38
C VAL A 176 -33.66 11.55 15.73
N GLN A 177 -33.67 11.76 14.42
CA GLN A 177 -34.88 12.16 13.70
C GLN A 177 -36.01 11.13 13.82
N GLY A 178 -35.70 9.83 13.69
CA GLY A 178 -36.67 8.75 13.84
C GLY A 178 -37.28 8.66 15.24
N TYR A 179 -36.51 8.95 16.29
CA TYR A 179 -37.01 8.98 17.67
C TYR A 179 -38.00 10.14 17.90
N PHE A 180 -37.72 11.32 17.33
CA PHE A 180 -38.58 12.50 17.53
C PHE A 180 -39.77 12.58 16.56
N ALA A 181 -39.67 12.07 15.33
CA ALA A 181 -40.74 12.12 14.33
C ALA A 181 -41.85 11.06 14.54
N GLY A 182 -41.63 10.08 15.42
CA GLY A 182 -42.62 9.06 15.79
C GLY A 182 -43.52 9.45 16.98
N ARG A 183 -43.44 10.69 17.47
CA ARG A 183 -44.33 11.26 18.49
C ARG A 183 -45.30 12.26 17.89
#